data_AF-A0A1H0P741-F1
#
_entry.id   AF-A0A1H0P741-F1
#
_cell.length_a   1.000
_cell.length_b   1.000
_cell.length_c   1.000
_cell.angle_alpha   90.00
_cell.angle_beta   90.00
_cell.angle_gamma   90.00
#
_symmetry.space_group_name_H-M   'P 1'
#
loop_
_entity.id
_entity.type
_entity.pdbx_description
1 polymer ?
#
loop_
_entity_poly.entity_id
_entity_poly.type
_entity_poly.pdbx_seq_one_letter_code
_entity_poly.pdbx_strand_id
1 'polypeptide(L)'
;MAGRRQIAALRLINSIRQHELDAIGAELAGLRAQQSALTDQSAALTQRAIDEQAGSTLETQPYLPGYLSSVDRQQRGLAAEGDALNGQIGTLEDALFEQFRALKTTQTVLSKAQSGAKADADRAEQAALDDASRALFALQRRSL
;
A
#
# COMPACT_ATOMS: atom_id res chain seq x y z
N MET A 1 12.53 -27.33 16.56
CA MET A 1 12.44 -25.98 17.15
C MET A 1 12.81 -24.84 16.17
N ALA A 2 13.86 -24.98 15.35
CA ALA A 2 14.27 -23.94 14.39
C ALA A 2 13.20 -23.57 13.35
N GLY A 3 12.50 -24.55 12.74
CA GLY A 3 11.44 -24.28 11.76
C GLY A 3 10.22 -23.52 12.32
N ARG A 4 9.85 -23.75 13.58
CA ARG A 4 8.76 -23.00 14.25
C ARG A 4 9.14 -21.53 14.49
N ARG A 5 10.41 -21.28 14.86
CA ARG A 5 10.94 -19.90 15.01
C ARG A 5 11.02 -19.19 13.66
N GLN A 6 11.43 -19.89 12.60
CA GLN A 6 11.46 -19.35 11.24
C GLN A 6 10.06 -18.97 10.73
N ILE A 7 9.05 -19.84 10.91
CA ILE A 7 7.66 -19.53 10.52
C ILE A 7 7.12 -18.33 11.33
N ALA A 8 7.41 -18.25 12.63
CA ALA A 8 7.02 -17.10 13.45
C ALA A 8 7.67 -15.80 12.98
N ALA A 9 8.97 -15.83 12.66
CA ALA A 9 9.68 -14.68 12.11
C ALA A 9 9.10 -14.24 10.76
N LEU A 10 8.81 -15.18 9.86
CA LEU A 10 8.19 -14.88 8.56
C LEU A 10 6.78 -14.28 8.70
N ARG A 11 5.99 -14.70 9.69
CA ARG A 11 4.69 -14.10 10.00
C ARG A 11 4.84 -12.66 10.50
N LEU A 12 5.80 -12.41 11.39
CA LEU A 12 6.09 -11.06 11.87
C LEU A 12 6.54 -10.13 10.74
N ILE A 13 7.45 -10.61 9.87
CA ILE A 13 7.88 -9.84 8.69
C ILE A 13 6.67 -9.56 7.79
N ASN A 14 5.78 -10.54 7.59
CA ASN A 14 4.58 -10.35 6.78
C ASN A 14 3.65 -9.28 7.36
N SER A 15 3.41 -9.27 8.67
CA SER A 15 2.56 -8.26 9.32
C SER A 15 3.19 -6.86 9.26
N ILE A 16 4.52 -6.76 9.46
CA ILE A 16 5.23 -5.48 9.35
C ILE A 16 5.07 -4.91 7.94
N ARG A 17 5.30 -5.74 6.91
CA ARG A 17 5.15 -5.31 5.51
C ARG A 17 3.71 -4.93 5.14
N GLN A 18 2.72 -5.60 5.70
CA GLN A 18 1.33 -5.21 5.50
C GLN A 18 1.06 -3.82 6.07
N HIS A 19 1.55 -3.54 7.29
CA HIS A 19 1.43 -2.22 7.89
C HIS A 19 2.19 -1.14 7.10
N GLU A 20 3.37 -1.45 6.55
CA GLU A 20 4.10 -0.53 5.68
C GLU A 20 3.30 -0.18 4.42
N LEU A 21 2.64 -1.16 3.78
CA LEU A 21 1.76 -0.90 2.63
C LEU A 21 0.54 -0.07 3.00
N ASP A 22 -0.08 -0.35 4.15
CA ASP A 22 -1.24 0.40 4.63
C ASP A 22 -0.86 1.87 4.91
N ALA A 23 0.34 2.10 5.46
CA ALA A 23 0.88 3.44 5.70
C ALA A 23 1.11 4.22 4.39
N ILE A 24 1.74 3.58 3.39
CA ILE A 24 1.93 4.19 2.06
C ILE A 24 0.56 4.48 1.41
N GLY A 25 -0.40 3.56 1.54
CA GLY A 25 -1.76 3.76 1.04
C GLY A 25 -2.47 4.95 1.67
N ALA A 26 -2.31 5.16 2.98
CA ALA A 26 -2.87 6.33 3.68
C ALA A 26 -2.22 7.64 3.22
N GLU A 27 -0.90 7.64 3.00
CA GLU A 27 -0.17 8.81 2.48
C GLU A 27 -0.61 9.15 1.05
N LEU A 28 -0.72 8.15 0.17
CA LEU A 28 -1.23 8.32 -1.19
C LEU A 28 -2.66 8.89 -1.20
N ALA A 29 -3.54 8.39 -0.33
CA ALA A 29 -4.89 8.93 -0.20
C ALA A 29 -4.87 10.42 0.22
N GLY A 30 -3.98 10.79 1.14
CA GLY A 30 -3.76 12.18 1.56
C GLY A 30 -3.30 13.08 0.40
N LEU A 31 -2.32 12.63 -0.38
CA LEU A 31 -1.81 13.40 -1.54
C LEU A 31 -2.85 13.52 -2.65
N ARG A 32 -3.63 12.47 -2.92
CA ARG A 32 -4.74 12.51 -3.89
C ARG A 32 -5.84 13.48 -3.46
N ALA A 33 -6.13 13.56 -2.16
CA ALA A 33 -7.06 14.56 -1.62
C ALA A 33 -6.53 15.99 -1.81
N GLN A 34 -5.23 16.22 -1.58
CA GLN A 34 -4.59 17.52 -1.84
C GLN A 34 -4.65 17.89 -3.33
N GLN A 35 -4.40 16.94 -4.22
CA GLN A 35 -4.52 17.15 -5.67
C GLN A 35 -5.95 17.54 -6.09
N SER A 36 -6.97 16.88 -5.52
CA SER A 36 -8.36 17.26 -5.74
C SER A 36 -8.62 18.70 -5.27
N ALA A 37 -8.13 19.05 -4.08
CA ALA A 37 -8.31 20.40 -3.53
C ALA A 37 -7.65 21.48 -4.40
N LEU A 38 -6.45 21.24 -4.94
CA LEU A 38 -5.82 22.18 -5.89
C LEU A 38 -6.61 22.33 -7.18
N THR A 39 -7.19 21.23 -7.66
CA THR A 39 -8.05 21.23 -8.87
C THR A 39 -9.30 22.07 -8.61
N ASP A 40 -9.94 21.89 -7.47
CA ASP A 40 -11.13 22.67 -7.07
C ASP A 40 -10.78 24.16 -6.89
N GLN A 41 -9.62 24.47 -6.31
CA GLN A 41 -9.14 25.84 -6.17
C GLN A 41 -8.88 26.50 -7.53
N SER A 42 -8.27 25.77 -8.46
CA SER A 42 -8.02 26.24 -9.83
C SER A 42 -9.32 26.52 -10.57
N ALA A 43 -10.30 25.61 -10.47
CA ALA A 43 -11.62 25.79 -11.05
C ALA A 43 -12.35 27.01 -10.44
N ALA A 44 -12.30 27.17 -9.12
CA ALA A 44 -12.91 28.30 -8.42
C ALA A 44 -12.27 29.64 -8.81
N LEU A 45 -10.93 29.71 -8.94
CA LEU A 45 -10.24 30.91 -9.41
C LEU A 45 -10.61 31.26 -10.85
N THR A 46 -10.72 30.26 -11.71
CA THR A 46 -11.14 30.45 -13.10
C THR A 46 -12.56 31.03 -13.16
N GLN A 47 -13.48 30.45 -12.39
CA GLN A 47 -14.86 30.94 -12.35
C GLN A 47 -14.94 32.37 -11.83
N ARG A 48 -14.22 32.69 -10.74
CA ARG A 48 -14.15 34.07 -10.21
C ARG A 48 -13.59 35.07 -11.23
N ALA A 49 -12.63 34.66 -12.06
CA ALA A 49 -12.10 35.53 -13.10
C ALA A 49 -13.14 35.81 -14.21
N ILE A 50 -13.91 34.80 -14.59
CA ILE A 50 -15.02 34.94 -15.55
C ILE A 50 -16.11 35.86 -14.99
N ASP A 51 -16.50 35.64 -13.73
CA ASP A 51 -17.54 36.43 -13.07
C ASP A 51 -17.13 37.90 -12.93
N GLU A 52 -15.89 38.18 -12.54
CA GLU A 52 -15.35 39.54 -12.42
C GLU A 52 -15.26 40.24 -13.79
N GLN A 53 -14.90 39.50 -14.84
CA GLN A 53 -14.87 40.05 -16.20
C GLN A 53 -16.29 40.38 -16.70
N ALA A 54 -17.27 39.51 -16.43
CA ALA A 54 -18.66 39.71 -16.86
C ALA A 54 -19.38 40.81 -16.05
N GLY A 55 -19.05 40.95 -14.76
CA GLY A 55 -19.62 41.95 -13.86
C GLY A 55 -18.91 43.30 -13.85
N SER A 56 -17.84 43.47 -14.64
CA SER A 56 -17.02 44.68 -14.60
C SER A 56 -17.80 45.92 -15.06
N THR A 57 -17.75 46.97 -14.25
CA THR A 57 -18.32 48.30 -14.55
C THR A 57 -17.27 49.22 -15.18
N LEU A 58 -17.70 50.38 -15.67
CA LEU A 58 -16.81 51.43 -16.20
C LEU A 58 -15.75 51.88 -15.17
N GLU A 59 -16.07 51.85 -13.88
CA GLU A 59 -15.17 52.26 -12.80
C GLU A 59 -14.11 51.18 -12.47
N THR A 60 -14.46 49.91 -12.65
CA THR A 60 -13.58 48.76 -12.33
C THR A 60 -12.76 48.29 -13.53
N GLN A 61 -13.17 48.62 -14.76
CA GLN A 61 -12.49 48.24 -16.00
C GLN A 61 -10.98 48.54 -16.04
N PRO A 62 -10.49 49.70 -15.56
CA PRO A 62 -9.06 50.00 -15.56
C PRO A 62 -8.21 49.03 -14.72
N TYR A 63 -8.80 48.40 -13.70
CA TYR A 63 -8.11 47.47 -12.80
C TYR A 63 -8.17 46.02 -13.26
N LEU A 64 -9.11 45.69 -14.17
CA LEU A 64 -9.36 44.33 -14.63
C LEU A 64 -8.12 43.63 -15.21
N PRO A 65 -7.27 44.27 -16.05
CA PRO A 65 -6.06 43.62 -16.56
C PRO A 65 -5.08 43.23 -15.45
N GLY A 66 -4.93 44.08 -14.43
CA GLY A 66 -4.09 43.81 -13.27
C GLY A 66 -4.58 42.62 -12.47
N TYR A 67 -5.89 42.57 -12.22
CA TYR A 67 -6.54 41.44 -11.56
C TYR A 67 -6.36 40.14 -12.35
N LEU A 68 -6.67 40.11 -13.65
CA LEU A 68 -6.52 38.90 -14.48
C LEU A 68 -5.07 38.41 -14.53
N SER A 69 -4.09 39.32 -14.58
CA SER A 69 -2.66 38.95 -14.49
C SER A 69 -2.28 38.33 -13.15
N SER A 70 -2.95 38.73 -12.06
CA SER A 70 -2.75 38.14 -10.73
C SER A 70 -3.36 36.74 -10.66
N VAL A 71 -4.53 36.52 -11.26
CA VAL A 71 -5.17 35.21 -11.35
C VAL A 71 -4.32 34.25 -12.19
N ASP A 72 -3.81 34.67 -13.34
CA ASP A 72 -2.90 33.85 -14.17
C ASP A 72 -1.65 33.41 -13.38
N ARG A 73 -1.05 34.32 -12.60
CA ARG A 73 0.07 33.97 -11.72
C ARG A 73 -0.31 32.95 -10.64
N GLN A 74 -1.48 33.11 -10.03
CA GLN A 74 -1.99 32.15 -9.05
C GLN A 74 -2.25 30.77 -9.68
N GLN A 75 -2.85 30.73 -10.88
CA GLN A 75 -3.08 29.47 -11.60
C GLN A 75 -1.77 28.75 -11.92
N ARG A 76 -0.73 29.47 -12.36
CA ARG A 76 0.60 28.88 -12.58
C ARG A 76 1.22 28.35 -11.29
N GLY A 77 1.00 29.03 -10.16
CA GLY A 77 1.41 28.55 -8.84
C GLY A 77 0.74 27.22 -8.49
N LEU A 78 -0.59 27.16 -8.60
CA LEU A 78 -1.36 25.93 -8.34
C LEU A 78 -0.96 24.79 -9.28
N ALA A 79 -0.68 25.08 -10.55
CA ALA A 79 -0.20 24.08 -11.51
C ALA A 79 1.16 23.51 -11.10
N ALA A 80 2.11 24.38 -10.69
CA ALA A 80 3.43 23.95 -10.22
C ALA A 80 3.34 23.11 -8.92
N GLU A 81 2.46 23.48 -8.00
CA GLU A 81 2.17 22.67 -6.80
C GLU A 81 1.56 21.31 -7.17
N GLY A 82 0.65 21.28 -8.15
CA GLY A 82 0.08 20.05 -8.69
C GLY A 82 1.12 19.13 -9.32
N ASP A 83 2.06 19.68 -10.09
CA ASP A 83 3.16 18.93 -10.68
C ASP A 83 4.11 18.36 -9.62
N ALA A 84 4.39 19.13 -8.56
CA ALA A 84 5.17 18.66 -7.42
C ALA A 84 4.48 17.48 -6.70
N LEU A 85 3.16 17.59 -6.46
CA LEU A 85 2.37 16.49 -5.89
C LEU A 85 2.35 15.27 -6.80
N ASN A 86 2.24 15.44 -8.12
CA ASN A 86 2.31 14.34 -9.08
C ASN A 86 3.64 13.60 -9.00
N GLY A 87 4.75 14.33 -8.85
CA GLY A 87 6.07 13.74 -8.63
C GLY A 87 6.13 12.89 -7.35
N GLN A 88 5.58 13.40 -6.24
CA GLN A 88 5.52 12.68 -4.96
C GLN A 88 4.60 11.45 -5.01
N ILE A 89 3.48 11.56 -5.70
CA ILE A 89 2.57 10.43 -5.91
C ILE A 89 3.28 9.34 -6.71
N GLY A 90 3.98 9.69 -7.79
CA GLY A 90 4.72 8.73 -8.60
C GLY A 90 5.79 7.98 -7.81
N THR A 91 6.58 8.69 -6.98
CA THR A 91 7.60 8.04 -6.15
C THR A 91 7.00 7.11 -5.09
N LEU A 92 5.87 7.49 -4.50
CA LEU A 92 5.15 6.63 -3.54
C LEU A 92 4.47 5.45 -4.21
N GLU A 93 3.94 5.59 -5.41
CA GLU A 93 3.38 4.49 -6.20
C GLU A 93 4.47 3.46 -6.53
N ASP A 94 5.66 3.90 -6.93
CA ASP A 94 6.81 3.01 -7.14
C ASP A 94 7.22 2.30 -5.85
N ALA A 95 7.28 3.01 -4.72
CA ALA A 95 7.56 2.43 -3.42
C ALA A 95 6.49 1.41 -2.98
N LEU A 96 5.22 1.69 -3.26
CA LEU A 96 4.09 0.79 -3.00
C LEU A 96 4.26 -0.52 -3.80
N PHE A 97 4.61 -0.43 -5.08
CA PHE A 97 4.82 -1.60 -5.92
C PHE A 97 5.99 -2.47 -5.44
N GLU A 98 7.10 -1.85 -5.06
CA GLU A 98 8.25 -2.57 -4.51
C GLU A 98 7.91 -3.27 -3.19
N GLN A 99 7.22 -2.59 -2.28
CA GLN A 99 6.77 -3.19 -1.03
C GLN A 99 5.77 -4.33 -1.24
N PHE A 100 4.88 -4.18 -2.23
CA PHE A 100 3.94 -5.23 -2.60
C PHE A 100 4.65 -6.47 -3.13
N ARG A 101 5.66 -6.29 -3.99
CA ARG A 101 6.52 -7.39 -4.47
C ARG A 101 7.22 -8.08 -3.30
N ALA A 102 7.80 -7.32 -2.38
CA ALA A 102 8.47 -7.87 -1.20
C ALA A 102 7.51 -8.63 -0.27
N LEU A 103 6.28 -8.12 -0.08
CA LEU A 103 5.21 -8.80 0.65
C LEU A 103 4.89 -10.16 -0.01
N LYS A 104 4.70 -10.19 -1.33
CA LYS A 104 4.37 -11.42 -2.07
C LYS A 104 5.47 -12.47 -2.00
N THR A 105 6.72 -12.05 -2.06
CA THR A 105 7.87 -12.94 -1.83
C THR A 105 7.82 -13.54 -0.43
N THR A 106 7.57 -12.71 0.59
CA THR A 106 7.45 -13.17 1.99
C THR A 106 6.29 -14.15 2.16
N GLN A 107 5.12 -13.88 1.56
CA GLN A 107 3.95 -14.76 1.58
C GLN A 107 4.25 -16.13 0.94
N THR A 108 4.94 -16.13 -0.19
CA THR A 108 5.34 -17.36 -0.89
C THR A 108 6.28 -18.20 -0.04
N VAL A 109 7.32 -17.59 0.56
CA VAL A 109 8.27 -18.28 1.43
C VAL A 109 7.59 -18.82 2.69
N LEU A 110 6.69 -18.03 3.28
CA LEU A 110 5.89 -18.45 4.44
C LEU A 110 5.01 -19.67 4.12
N SER A 111 4.30 -19.64 2.98
CA SER A 111 3.45 -20.74 2.53
C SER A 111 4.27 -22.03 2.32
N LYS A 112 5.43 -21.93 1.65
CA LYS A 112 6.35 -23.07 1.47
C LYS A 112 6.88 -23.61 2.79
N ALA A 113 7.23 -22.75 3.75
CA ALA A 113 7.70 -23.18 5.06
C ALA A 113 6.59 -23.90 5.86
N GLN A 114 5.35 -23.43 5.76
CA GLN A 114 4.19 -24.05 6.40
C GLN A 114 3.86 -25.41 5.80
N SER A 115 3.86 -25.54 4.47
CA SER A 115 3.61 -26.83 3.81
C SER A 115 4.70 -27.85 4.10
N GLY A 116 5.97 -27.44 4.11
CA GLY A 116 7.09 -28.30 4.52
C GLY A 116 6.96 -28.78 5.96
N ALA A 117 6.66 -27.87 6.89
CA ALA A 117 6.47 -28.23 8.30
C ALA A 117 5.29 -29.18 8.52
N LYS A 118 4.20 -29.02 7.75
CA LYS A 118 3.07 -29.94 7.78
C LYS A 118 3.46 -31.33 7.25
N ALA A 119 4.12 -31.40 6.10
CA ALA A 119 4.57 -32.68 5.53
C ALA A 119 5.56 -33.42 6.44
N ASP A 120 6.42 -32.70 7.16
CA ASP A 120 7.32 -33.28 8.16
C ASP A 120 6.54 -33.83 9.37
N ALA A 121 5.51 -33.11 9.83
CA ALA A 121 4.65 -33.56 10.92
C ALA A 121 3.85 -34.81 10.53
N ASP A 122 3.26 -34.82 9.33
CA ASP A 122 2.50 -35.95 8.79
C ASP A 122 3.40 -37.21 8.67
N ARG A 123 4.65 -37.03 8.20
CA ARG A 123 5.64 -38.13 8.15
C ARG A 123 6.03 -38.64 9.53
N ALA A 124 6.20 -37.77 10.51
CA ALA A 124 6.53 -38.16 11.88
C ALA A 124 5.37 -38.90 12.55
N GLU A 125 4.12 -38.47 12.30
CA GLU A 125 2.92 -39.14 12.79
C GLU A 125 2.76 -40.54 12.18
N GLN A 126 2.94 -40.67 10.86
CA GLN A 126 2.93 -41.97 10.19
C GLN A 126 3.99 -42.93 10.75
N ALA A 127 5.23 -42.46 10.94
CA ALA A 127 6.29 -43.28 11.53
C ALA A 127 5.95 -43.73 12.97
N ALA A 128 5.35 -42.85 13.78
CA ALA A 128 4.93 -43.18 15.13
C ALA A 128 3.78 -44.22 15.16
N LEU A 129 2.83 -44.12 14.22
CA LEU A 129 1.75 -45.11 14.07
C LEU A 129 2.28 -46.47 13.62
N ASP A 130 3.22 -46.48 12.68
CA ASP A 130 3.89 -47.69 12.21
C ASP A 130 4.66 -48.37 13.34
N ASP A 131 5.42 -47.62 14.14
CA ASP A 131 6.14 -48.17 15.30
C ASP A 131 5.19 -48.69 16.38
N ALA A 132 4.10 -47.97 16.66
CA ALA A 132 3.08 -48.42 17.61
C ALA A 132 2.39 -49.72 17.13
N SER A 133 2.06 -49.81 15.84
CA SER A 133 1.46 -51.02 15.26
C SER A 133 2.40 -52.22 15.31
N ARG A 134 3.70 -52.02 15.04
CA ARG A 134 4.75 -53.04 15.17
C ARG A 134 4.91 -53.52 16.61
N ALA A 135 4.90 -52.60 17.57
CA ALA A 135 5.00 -52.92 18.99
C ALA A 135 3.79 -53.76 19.49
N LEU A 136 2.57 -53.41 19.07
CA LEU A 136 1.37 -54.17 19.38
C LEU A 136 1.40 -55.58 18.77
N PHE A 137 1.81 -55.70 17.50
CA PHE A 137 1.95 -57.00 16.85
C PHE A 137 2.98 -57.90 17.53
N ALA A 138 4.13 -57.34 17.93
CA ALA A 138 5.16 -58.08 18.67
C ALA A 138 4.65 -58.59 20.03
N LEU A 139 3.80 -57.82 20.70
CA LEU A 139 3.21 -58.20 21.98
C LEU A 139 2.19 -59.33 21.83
N GLN A 140 1.32 -59.28 20.81
CA GLN A 140 0.37 -60.35 20.49
C GLN A 140 1.06 -61.66 20.10
N ARG A 141 2.19 -61.59 19.39
CA ARG A 141 2.95 -62.78 18.98
C ARG A 141 3.66 -63.48 20.15
N ARG A 142 3.92 -62.76 21.25
CA ARG A 142 4.58 -63.29 22.46
C ARG A 142 3.59 -63.91 23.46
N SER A 143 2.30 -63.63 23.31
CA SER A 143 1.22 -64.22 24.12
C SER A 143 0.63 -65.52 23.55
N LEU A 144 1.17 -66.01 22.43
CA LEU A 144 0.90 -67.33 21.84
C LEU A 144 2.10 -68.26 22.08
#